data_AF-N2BLQ5-F1
#
_entry.id   AF-N2BLQ5-F1
#
_cell.length_a   1.000
_cell.length_b   1.000
_cell.length_c   1.000
_cell.angle_alpha   90.00
_cell.angle_beta   90.00
_cell.angle_gamma   90.00
#
_symmetry.space_group_name_H-M   'P 1'
#
loop_
_entity.id
_entity.type
_entity.pdbx_description
1 polymer ?
#
loop_
_entity_poly.entity_id
_entity_poly.type
_entity_poly.pdbx_seq_one_letter_code
_entity_poly.pdbx_strand_id
1 'polypeptide(L)'
;MALYSFIQSLNTNFGTSIFEPVAEELGLKKFDSIKRQASAGDTITKKAQRVIQEIMDNLESANARPDKQSEIARILEVAQSGQTSTIKPTKVDLFLQKGDDVYLIDIKTAKPNKGSFKEFKRTLLTWVACFGLSHPNLKFQSLVAIPYNPYAPKPYERWTMAGMLDLEFELKVADEFWDFLGGVGSYAMLLEAFEEVGIEMREEIDEYFKRFNNG
;
A
#
# COMPACT_ATOMS: atom_id res chain seq x y z
N MET A 1 10.45 13.15 -14.69
CA MET A 1 11.22 12.03 -15.29
C MET A 1 12.52 11.78 -14.54
N ALA A 2 13.36 12.78 -14.25
CA ALA A 2 14.63 12.59 -13.53
C ALA A 2 14.47 11.92 -12.14
N LEU A 3 13.53 12.39 -11.32
CA LEU A 3 13.24 11.80 -10.01
C LEU A 3 12.81 10.33 -10.07
N TYR A 4 11.98 9.94 -11.05
CA TYR A 4 11.56 8.55 -11.23
C TYR A 4 12.77 7.66 -11.55
N SER A 5 13.58 8.09 -12.51
CA SER A 5 14.80 7.37 -12.90
C SER A 5 15.79 7.30 -11.75
N PHE A 6 15.89 8.35 -10.93
CA PHE A 6 16.72 8.38 -9.73
C PHE A 6 16.22 7.42 -8.64
N ILE A 7 14.94 7.47 -8.26
CA ILE A 7 14.36 6.56 -7.27
C ILE A 7 14.43 5.09 -7.73
N GLN A 8 14.22 4.83 -9.03
CA GLN A 8 14.43 3.50 -9.61
C GLN A 8 15.90 3.07 -9.56
N SER A 9 16.84 3.99 -9.82
CA SER A 9 18.27 3.74 -9.66
C SER A 9 18.63 3.44 -8.20
N LEU A 10 18.09 4.20 -7.25
CA LEU A 10 18.30 3.95 -5.82
C LEU A 10 17.76 2.59 -5.40
N ASN A 11 16.51 2.26 -5.75
CA ASN A 11 15.91 0.95 -5.43
C ASN A 11 16.70 -0.21 -6.05
N THR A 12 17.24 -0.01 -7.26
CA THR A 12 18.08 -1.01 -7.94
C THR A 12 19.45 -1.16 -7.27
N ASN A 13 20.07 -0.05 -6.86
CA ASN A 13 21.36 -0.02 -6.18
C ASN A 13 21.28 -0.58 -4.74
N PHE A 14 20.22 -0.28 -4.00
CA PHE A 14 20.01 -0.77 -2.62
C PHE A 14 19.42 -2.19 -2.58
N GLY A 15 19.00 -2.75 -3.71
CA GLY A 15 18.41 -4.10 -3.81
C GLY A 15 17.10 -4.29 -3.02
N THR A 16 16.55 -3.22 -2.46
CA THR A 16 15.35 -3.20 -1.62
C THR A 16 14.59 -1.88 -1.84
N SER A 17 13.29 -1.90 -1.57
CA SER A 17 12.46 -0.69 -1.65
C SER A 17 12.82 0.27 -0.50
N ILE A 18 13.21 1.50 -0.84
CA ILE A 18 13.51 2.55 0.14
C ILE A 18 12.26 3.16 0.77
N PHE A 19 11.07 2.86 0.23
CA PHE A 19 9.84 3.55 0.59
C PHE A 19 9.35 3.21 1.99
N GLU A 20 9.42 1.94 2.40
CA GLU A 20 8.99 1.52 3.73
C GLU A 20 9.84 2.15 4.85
N PRO A 21 11.19 2.14 4.80
CA PRO A 21 12.01 2.88 5.78
C PRO A 21 11.69 4.38 5.86
N VAL A 22 11.55 5.05 4.70
CA VAL A 22 11.24 6.49 4.66
C VAL A 22 9.85 6.76 5.24
N ALA A 23 8.88 5.90 4.91
CA ALA A 23 7.52 6.00 5.44
C ALA A 23 7.45 5.78 6.95
N GLU A 24 8.24 4.85 7.48
CA GLU A 24 8.39 4.62 8.92
C GLU A 24 8.93 5.88 9.61
N GLU A 25 10.07 6.40 9.16
CA GLU A 25 10.71 7.58 9.75
C GLU A 25 9.79 8.81 9.72
N LEU A 26 9.16 9.07 8.58
CA LEU A 26 8.27 10.21 8.40
C LEU A 26 7.04 10.14 9.31
N GLY A 27 6.53 8.92 9.57
CA GLY A 27 5.34 8.71 10.38
C GLY A 27 5.57 8.79 11.89
N LEU A 28 6.82 8.71 12.39
CA LEU A 28 7.13 8.58 13.83
C LEU A 28 6.54 9.69 14.71
N LYS A 29 6.37 10.90 14.16
CA LYS A 29 5.77 12.03 14.90
C LYS A 29 4.24 11.99 14.95
N LYS A 30 3.60 11.19 14.09
CA LYS A 30 2.14 11.20 13.89
C LYS A 30 1.44 9.98 14.46
N PHE A 31 2.08 8.81 14.39
CA PHE A 31 1.52 7.51 14.78
C PHE A 31 2.20 6.96 16.03
N ASP A 32 1.43 6.27 16.87
CA ASP A 32 1.89 5.69 18.13
C ASP A 32 2.72 4.41 17.90
N SER A 33 2.41 3.68 16.83
CA SER A 33 3.14 2.48 16.43
C SER A 33 3.23 2.39 14.92
N ILE A 34 4.43 2.08 14.43
CA ILE A 34 4.71 1.79 13.03
C ILE A 34 5.48 0.48 12.95
N LYS A 35 5.11 -0.41 12.02
CA LYS A 35 5.82 -1.67 11.79
C LYS A 35 5.90 -1.95 10.29
N ARG A 36 7.10 -2.26 9.81
CA ARG A 36 7.30 -2.75 8.44
C ARG A 36 7.09 -4.25 8.37
N GLN A 37 6.61 -4.74 7.22
CA GLN A 37 6.50 -6.17 6.93
C GLN A 37 5.72 -6.95 8.01
N ALA A 38 4.63 -6.35 8.49
CA ALA A 38 3.80 -6.86 9.57
C ALA A 38 2.86 -8.00 9.12
N SER A 39 2.39 -8.79 10.09
CA SER A 39 1.37 -9.81 9.86
C SER A 39 -0.02 -9.22 10.08
N ALA A 40 -0.95 -9.47 9.15
CA ALA A 40 -2.37 -9.23 9.36
C ALA A 40 -3.08 -10.37 10.13
N GLY A 41 -2.33 -11.40 10.55
CA GLY A 41 -2.86 -12.67 11.03
C GLY A 41 -2.81 -13.75 9.96
N ASP A 42 -2.85 -15.01 10.38
CA ASP A 42 -2.79 -16.20 9.51
C ASP A 42 -4.07 -17.05 9.58
N THR A 43 -5.05 -16.60 10.35
CA THR A 43 -6.29 -17.33 10.61
C THR A 43 -7.47 -16.54 10.05
N ILE A 44 -8.39 -17.23 9.40
CA ILE A 44 -9.61 -16.66 8.81
C ILE A 44 -10.79 -17.60 9.03
N THR A 45 -12.01 -17.08 9.15
CA THR A 45 -13.20 -17.93 9.18
C THR A 45 -13.62 -18.33 7.76
N LYS A 46 -14.12 -19.56 7.60
CA LYS A 46 -14.67 -20.03 6.33
C LYS A 46 -15.84 -19.16 5.84
N LYS A 47 -16.59 -18.54 6.77
CA LYS A 47 -17.66 -17.60 6.42
C LYS A 47 -17.09 -16.31 5.83
N ALA A 48 -16.07 -15.71 6.45
CA ALA A 48 -15.41 -14.53 5.92
C ALA A 48 -14.81 -14.80 4.52
N GLN A 49 -14.20 -15.97 4.30
CA GLN A 49 -13.70 -16.35 2.96
C GLN A 49 -14.80 -16.35 1.89
N ARG A 50 -16.01 -16.83 2.22
CA ARG A 50 -17.15 -16.81 1.29
C ARG A 50 -17.62 -15.39 1.01
N VAL A 51 -17.77 -14.56 2.05
CA VAL A 51 -18.15 -13.15 1.90
C VAL A 51 -17.14 -12.38 1.04
N ILE A 52 -15.84 -12.60 1.24
CA ILE A 52 -14.80 -12.03 0.39
C ILE A 52 -14.98 -12.46 -1.06
N GLN A 53 -15.23 -13.76 -1.31
CA GLN A 53 -15.45 -14.26 -2.67
C GLN A 53 -16.68 -13.62 -3.32
N GLU A 54 -17.79 -13.50 -2.59
CA GLU A 54 -19.01 -12.84 -3.08
C GLU A 54 -18.79 -11.37 -3.40
N ILE A 55 -18.03 -10.64 -2.57
CA ILE A 55 -17.65 -9.24 -2.85
C ILE A 55 -16.85 -9.20 -4.15
N MET A 56 -15.81 -10.04 -4.27
CA MET A 56 -14.96 -10.11 -5.47
C MET A 56 -15.78 -10.42 -6.72
N ASP A 57 -16.65 -11.43 -6.70
CA ASP A 57 -17.46 -11.84 -7.86
C ASP A 57 -18.40 -10.71 -8.32
N ASN A 58 -18.98 -9.96 -7.38
CA ASN A 58 -19.86 -8.83 -7.69
C ASN A 58 -19.11 -7.64 -8.29
N LEU A 59 -17.90 -7.34 -7.79
CA LEU A 59 -17.04 -6.29 -8.35
C LEU A 59 -16.55 -6.67 -9.75
N GLU A 60 -16.08 -7.91 -9.93
CA GLU A 60 -15.57 -8.41 -11.20
C GLU A 60 -16.66 -8.48 -12.29
N SER A 61 -17.90 -8.79 -11.90
CA SER A 61 -19.06 -8.82 -12.80
C SER A 61 -19.72 -7.45 -12.97
N ALA A 62 -19.19 -6.39 -12.35
CA ALA A 62 -19.77 -5.04 -12.30
C ALA A 62 -21.23 -4.98 -11.79
N ASN A 63 -21.64 -5.95 -10.97
CA ASN A 63 -22.94 -5.97 -10.30
C ASN A 63 -22.99 -5.03 -9.09
N ALA A 64 -21.82 -4.62 -8.58
CA ALA A 64 -21.67 -3.65 -7.50
C ALA A 64 -20.51 -2.70 -7.80
N ARG A 65 -20.50 -1.55 -7.11
CA ARG A 65 -19.35 -0.67 -7.01
C ARG A 65 -18.61 -0.94 -5.70
N PRO A 66 -17.28 -0.73 -5.65
CA PRO A 66 -16.53 -0.90 -4.41
C PRO A 66 -16.97 0.11 -3.36
N ASP A 67 -17.13 -0.37 -2.13
CA ASP A 67 -17.51 0.42 -0.96
C ASP A 67 -16.77 -0.15 0.26
N LYS A 68 -15.70 0.53 0.67
CA LYS A 68 -14.79 0.01 1.70
C LYS A 68 -15.49 -0.23 3.02
N GLN A 69 -16.38 0.68 3.42
CA GLN A 69 -17.03 0.63 4.72
C GLN A 69 -18.03 -0.52 4.79
N SER A 70 -18.86 -0.66 3.74
CA SER A 70 -19.85 -1.74 3.63
C SER A 70 -19.17 -3.12 3.57
N GLU A 71 -18.08 -3.24 2.81
CA GLU A 71 -17.33 -4.49 2.70
C GLU A 71 -16.66 -4.90 4.02
N ILE A 72 -16.05 -3.96 4.75
CA ILE A 72 -15.50 -4.23 6.08
C ILE A 72 -16.61 -4.71 7.02
N ALA A 73 -17.74 -4.01 7.07
CA ALA A 73 -18.86 -4.36 7.94
C ALA A 73 -19.37 -5.79 7.66
N ARG A 74 -19.59 -6.13 6.38
CA ARG A 74 -20.02 -7.47 5.96
C ARG A 74 -19.04 -8.57 6.34
N ILE A 75 -17.74 -8.31 6.21
CA ILE A 75 -16.71 -9.29 6.59
C ILE A 75 -16.68 -9.47 8.11
N LEU A 76 -16.67 -8.37 8.86
CA LEU A 76 -16.57 -8.39 10.32
C LEU A 76 -17.77 -9.05 11.00
N GLU A 77 -18.97 -8.90 10.44
CA GLU A 77 -20.19 -9.57 10.91
C GLU A 77 -20.02 -11.10 11.03
N VAL A 78 -19.22 -11.70 10.14
CA VAL A 78 -19.00 -13.15 10.10
C VAL A 78 -17.57 -13.55 10.50
N ALA A 79 -16.69 -12.59 10.76
CA ALA A 79 -15.27 -12.85 11.03
C ALA A 79 -15.04 -13.50 12.39
N GLN A 80 -15.94 -13.33 13.37
CA GLN A 80 -15.73 -13.81 14.74
C GLN A 80 -16.35 -15.18 15.04
N SER A 81 -17.07 -15.79 14.09
CA SER A 81 -17.83 -17.02 14.36
C SER A 81 -17.63 -18.13 13.32
N GLY A 82 -17.67 -19.38 13.79
CA GLY A 82 -17.67 -20.57 12.95
C GLY A 82 -16.28 -21.18 12.75
N GLN A 83 -16.18 -22.08 11.77
CA GLN A 83 -14.96 -22.83 11.51
C GLN A 83 -13.87 -21.92 10.92
N THR A 84 -12.68 -22.00 11.50
CA THR A 84 -11.48 -21.30 11.01
C THR A 84 -10.64 -22.18 10.08
N SER A 85 -9.80 -21.52 9.29
CA SER A 85 -8.74 -22.12 8.48
C SER A 85 -7.47 -21.27 8.60
N THR A 86 -6.32 -21.92 8.49
CA THR A 86 -5.02 -21.23 8.42
C THR A 86 -4.69 -20.94 6.96
N ILE A 87 -4.29 -19.71 6.69
CA ILE A 87 -3.85 -19.21 5.39
C ILE A 87 -2.51 -18.48 5.55
N LYS A 88 -1.89 -18.10 4.43
CA LYS A 88 -0.66 -17.31 4.43
C LYS A 88 -0.89 -16.02 3.64
N PRO A 89 -1.51 -14.98 4.26
CA PRO A 89 -1.71 -13.71 3.58
C PRO A 89 -0.36 -13.07 3.26
N THR A 90 -0.35 -12.22 2.23
CA THR A 90 0.77 -11.32 1.97
C THR A 90 1.05 -10.49 3.21
N LYS A 91 2.33 -10.19 3.47
CA LYS A 91 2.70 -9.29 4.56
C LYS A 91 2.22 -7.88 4.28
N VAL A 92 1.87 -7.17 5.34
CA VAL A 92 1.56 -5.74 5.30
C VAL A 92 2.87 -4.99 5.23
N ASP A 93 3.13 -4.25 4.15
CA ASP A 93 4.38 -3.53 3.98
C ASP A 93 4.57 -2.48 5.07
N LEU A 94 3.50 -1.76 5.41
CA LEU A 94 3.48 -0.76 6.46
C LEU A 94 2.20 -0.84 7.30
N PHE A 95 2.37 -1.17 8.58
CA PHE A 95 1.33 -1.07 9.62
C PHE A 95 1.49 0.26 10.35
N LEU A 96 0.40 1.00 10.51
CA LEU A 96 0.35 2.25 11.26
C LEU A 96 -0.78 2.18 12.28
N GLN A 97 -0.55 2.69 13.49
CA GLN A 97 -1.58 2.80 14.51
C GLN A 97 -1.52 4.15 15.21
N LYS A 98 -2.69 4.76 15.41
CA LYS A 98 -2.89 5.95 16.24
C LYS A 98 -4.15 5.77 17.08
N GLY A 99 -4.00 5.60 18.39
CA GLY A 99 -5.09 5.17 19.26
C GLY A 99 -5.72 3.87 18.75
N ASP A 100 -7.03 3.91 18.52
CA ASP A 100 -7.82 2.78 18.02
C ASP A 100 -7.84 2.68 16.48
N ASP A 101 -7.30 3.67 15.77
CA ASP A 101 -7.26 3.71 14.31
C ASP A 101 -5.99 3.03 13.79
N VAL A 102 -6.18 2.01 12.95
CA VAL A 102 -5.12 1.21 12.34
C VAL A 102 -5.19 1.29 10.81
N TYR A 103 -4.03 1.39 10.16
CA TYR A 103 -3.89 1.33 8.71
C TYR A 103 -2.97 0.19 8.32
N LEU A 104 -3.45 -0.69 7.44
CA LEU A 104 -2.70 -1.78 6.84
C LEU A 104 -2.41 -1.43 5.38
N ILE A 105 -1.16 -1.12 5.05
CA ILE A 105 -0.80 -0.54 3.77
C ILE A 105 0.05 -1.52 2.95
N ASP A 106 -0.37 -1.73 1.71
CA ASP A 106 0.39 -2.43 0.67
C ASP A 106 1.05 -1.40 -0.26
N ILE A 107 2.38 -1.37 -0.34
CA ILE A 107 3.11 -0.35 -1.13
C ILE A 107 3.42 -0.91 -2.52
N LYS A 108 2.96 -0.21 -3.56
CA LYS A 108 3.19 -0.60 -4.96
C LYS A 108 4.08 0.40 -5.68
N THR A 109 5.24 -0.09 -6.10
CA THR A 109 6.30 0.69 -6.73
C THR A 109 6.24 0.71 -8.25
N ALA A 110 5.48 -0.19 -8.87
CA ALA A 110 5.32 -0.26 -10.32
C ALA A 110 3.91 0.18 -10.72
N LYS A 111 3.78 0.68 -11.96
CA LYS A 111 2.48 0.91 -12.59
C LYS A 111 1.66 -0.40 -12.52
N PRO A 112 0.54 -0.45 -11.79
CA PRO A 112 -0.24 -1.67 -11.73
C PRO A 112 -0.92 -1.93 -13.07
N ASN A 113 -0.98 -3.20 -13.49
CA ASN A 113 -1.76 -3.61 -14.65
C ASN A 113 -3.20 -3.94 -14.22
N LYS A 114 -4.16 -3.94 -15.15
CA LYS A 114 -5.59 -4.19 -14.86
C LYS A 114 -5.85 -5.46 -14.04
N GLY A 115 -5.07 -6.52 -14.25
CA GLY A 115 -5.17 -7.77 -13.49
C GLY A 115 -4.76 -7.63 -12.02
N SER A 116 -3.78 -6.78 -11.72
CA SER A 116 -3.22 -6.60 -10.37
C SER A 116 -4.23 -6.03 -9.38
N PHE A 117 -5.22 -5.26 -9.84
CA PHE A 117 -6.22 -4.66 -8.93
C PHE A 117 -7.14 -5.69 -8.28
N LYS A 118 -7.40 -6.83 -8.95
CA LYS A 118 -8.16 -7.93 -8.33
C LYS A 118 -7.38 -8.56 -7.18
N GLU A 119 -6.08 -8.73 -7.37
CA GLU A 119 -5.18 -9.27 -6.36
C GLU A 119 -5.05 -8.31 -5.18
N PHE A 120 -4.94 -7.00 -5.45
CA PHE A 120 -4.89 -5.98 -4.40
C PHE A 120 -6.18 -6.00 -3.58
N LYS A 121 -7.35 -5.92 -4.25
CA LYS A 121 -8.64 -5.96 -3.56
C LYS A 121 -8.79 -7.20 -2.68
N ARG A 122 -8.45 -8.38 -3.21
CA ARG A 122 -8.49 -9.63 -2.44
C ARG A 122 -7.54 -9.60 -1.25
N THR A 123 -6.34 -9.06 -1.41
CA THR A 123 -5.35 -8.88 -0.32
C THR A 123 -5.92 -7.99 0.77
N LEU A 124 -6.45 -6.81 0.41
CA LEU A 124 -7.06 -5.87 1.33
C LEU A 124 -8.21 -6.51 2.13
N LEU A 125 -9.15 -7.19 1.46
CA LEU A 125 -10.27 -7.86 2.12
C LEU A 125 -9.83 -9.03 3.00
N THR A 126 -8.78 -9.76 2.59
CA THR A 126 -8.22 -10.86 3.39
C THR A 126 -7.58 -10.33 4.67
N TRP A 127 -6.83 -9.23 4.59
CA TRP A 127 -6.30 -8.56 5.77
C TRP A 127 -7.40 -8.11 6.71
N VAL A 128 -8.51 -7.57 6.20
CA VAL A 128 -9.66 -7.17 7.01
C VAL A 128 -10.20 -8.35 7.82
N ALA A 129 -10.38 -9.51 7.18
CA ALA A 129 -10.89 -10.70 7.84
C ALA A 129 -9.91 -11.27 8.89
N CYS A 130 -8.63 -11.40 8.55
CA CYS A 130 -7.62 -11.93 9.46
C CYS A 130 -7.36 -11.00 10.64
N PHE A 131 -7.21 -9.70 10.38
CA PHE A 131 -6.88 -8.73 11.42
C PHE A 131 -8.06 -8.53 12.36
N GLY A 132 -9.26 -8.41 11.80
CA GLY A 132 -10.51 -8.24 12.55
C GLY A 132 -10.89 -9.43 13.43
N LEU A 133 -10.47 -10.65 13.06
CA LEU A 133 -10.66 -11.83 13.91
C LEU A 133 -9.91 -11.69 15.25
N SER A 134 -8.68 -11.18 15.23
CA SER A 134 -7.84 -11.02 16.42
C SER A 134 -8.03 -9.67 17.12
N HIS A 135 -8.61 -8.68 16.44
CA HIS A 135 -8.76 -7.30 16.93
C HIS A 135 -10.19 -6.79 16.73
N PRO A 136 -11.19 -7.39 17.40
CA PRO A 136 -12.61 -7.13 17.14
C PRO A 136 -13.07 -5.70 17.49
N ASN A 137 -12.30 -4.99 18.32
CA ASN A 137 -12.65 -3.67 18.84
C ASN A 137 -11.88 -2.52 18.19
N LEU A 138 -10.91 -2.81 17.31
CA LEU A 138 -10.12 -1.77 16.64
C LEU A 138 -10.84 -1.26 15.39
N LYS A 139 -10.64 0.02 15.07
CA LYS A 139 -11.03 0.59 13.79
C LYS A 139 -9.85 0.44 12.86
N PHE A 140 -10.05 -0.21 11.72
CA PHE A 140 -8.95 -0.42 10.81
C PHE A 140 -9.37 -0.30 9.36
N GLN A 141 -8.43 0.21 8.56
CA GLN A 141 -8.56 0.28 7.11
C GLN A 141 -7.36 -0.39 6.47
N SER A 142 -7.58 -0.94 5.29
CA SER A 142 -6.52 -1.46 4.45
C SER A 142 -6.54 -0.74 3.12
N LEU A 143 -5.37 -0.34 2.63
CA LEU A 143 -5.24 0.44 1.40
C LEU A 143 -3.96 0.10 0.65
N VAL A 144 -3.94 0.47 -0.62
CA VAL A 144 -2.75 0.48 -1.47
C VAL A 144 -2.15 1.88 -1.44
N ALA A 145 -0.83 1.97 -1.29
CA ALA A 145 -0.08 3.20 -1.48
C ALA A 145 0.80 3.11 -2.72
N ILE A 146 0.81 4.16 -3.54
CA ILE A 146 1.73 4.32 -4.66
C ILE A 146 2.63 5.51 -4.33
N PRO A 147 3.93 5.30 -4.04
CA PRO A 147 4.80 6.36 -3.53
C PRO A 147 5.04 7.56 -4.46
N TYR A 148 4.72 7.42 -5.74
CA TYR A 148 4.87 8.50 -6.72
C TYR A 148 3.86 8.31 -7.86
N ASN A 149 3.57 9.39 -8.58
CA ASN A 149 2.70 9.33 -9.75
C ASN A 149 3.54 8.97 -11.00
N PRO A 150 3.41 7.76 -11.59
CA PRO A 150 4.16 7.38 -12.79
C PRO A 150 3.76 8.19 -14.04
N TYR A 151 2.62 8.89 -14.01
CA TYR A 151 2.14 9.73 -15.13
C TYR A 151 2.55 11.19 -15.01
N ALA A 152 3.28 11.57 -13.95
CA ALA A 152 3.67 12.95 -13.72
C ALA A 152 4.35 13.59 -14.94
N PRO A 153 4.00 14.84 -15.31
CA PRO A 153 3.17 15.79 -14.55
C PRO A 153 1.65 15.62 -14.76
N LYS A 154 1.19 14.65 -15.56
CA LYS A 154 -0.25 14.41 -15.73
C LYS A 154 -0.84 13.82 -14.44
N PRO A 155 -2.11 14.12 -14.09
CA PRO A 155 -2.79 13.49 -12.98
C PRO A 155 -2.77 11.96 -13.08
N TYR A 156 -2.79 11.28 -11.94
CA TYR A 156 -2.84 9.82 -11.92
C TYR A 156 -4.15 9.32 -12.54
N GLU A 157 -4.05 8.40 -13.51
CA GLU A 157 -5.21 7.87 -14.23
C GLU A 157 -6.00 6.86 -13.40
N ARG A 158 -6.91 7.39 -12.59
CA ARG A 158 -7.75 6.61 -11.65
C ARG A 158 -8.70 5.62 -12.32
N TRP A 159 -9.07 5.83 -13.58
CA TRP A 159 -10.04 5.02 -14.32
C TRP A 159 -9.60 3.55 -14.50
N THR A 160 -8.29 3.26 -14.46
CA THR A 160 -7.78 1.89 -14.52
C THR A 160 -8.15 1.04 -13.30
N MET A 161 -8.51 1.68 -12.18
CA MET A 161 -8.91 1.06 -10.92
C MET A 161 -10.42 1.07 -10.68
N ALA A 162 -11.17 1.85 -11.47
CA ALA A 162 -12.60 2.06 -11.30
C ALA A 162 -13.35 0.73 -11.52
N GLY A 163 -13.82 0.15 -10.41
CA GLY A 163 -14.56 -1.11 -10.41
C GLY A 163 -14.07 -2.11 -9.36
N MET A 164 -12.80 -2.06 -8.95
CA MET A 164 -12.26 -2.98 -7.93
C MET A 164 -11.95 -2.30 -6.59
N LEU A 165 -11.40 -1.09 -6.62
CA LEU A 165 -10.97 -0.37 -5.42
C LEU A 165 -11.86 0.85 -5.18
N ASP A 166 -12.19 1.07 -3.91
CA ASP A 166 -12.77 2.32 -3.44
C ASP A 166 -11.65 3.37 -3.37
N LEU A 167 -11.57 4.24 -4.38
CA LEU A 167 -10.40 5.09 -4.57
C LEU A 167 -10.21 6.17 -3.51
N GLU A 168 -11.25 6.47 -2.73
CA GLU A 168 -11.18 7.43 -1.64
C GLU A 168 -10.50 6.81 -0.41
N PHE A 169 -10.84 5.56 -0.10
CA PHE A 169 -10.41 4.89 1.13
C PHE A 169 -9.30 3.84 0.93
N GLU A 170 -9.17 3.28 -0.27
CA GLU A 170 -8.25 2.16 -0.56
C GLU A 170 -7.05 2.55 -1.41
N LEU A 171 -6.89 3.83 -1.77
CA LEU A 171 -5.75 4.30 -2.56
C LEU A 171 -5.20 5.62 -2.05
N LYS A 172 -3.87 5.69 -1.92
CA LYS A 172 -3.14 6.95 -1.76
C LYS A 172 -1.99 7.00 -2.76
N VAL A 173 -1.94 8.03 -3.59
CA VAL A 173 -0.89 8.20 -4.60
C VAL A 173 -0.05 9.44 -4.28
N ALA A 174 1.27 9.29 -4.36
CA ALA A 174 2.23 10.38 -4.24
C ALA A 174 2.00 11.24 -2.98
N ASP A 175 1.64 12.52 -3.17
CA ASP A 175 1.33 13.47 -2.12
C ASP A 175 0.29 12.95 -1.14
N GLU A 176 -0.78 12.30 -1.61
CA GLU A 176 -1.80 11.73 -0.73
C GLU A 176 -1.23 10.70 0.26
N PHE A 177 -0.19 9.96 -0.12
CA PHE A 177 0.45 8.96 0.73
C PHE A 177 1.42 9.61 1.71
N TRP A 178 2.36 10.42 1.20
CA TRP A 178 3.41 11.00 2.02
C TRP A 178 2.88 12.07 2.98
N ASP A 179 1.92 12.89 2.55
CA ASP A 179 1.31 13.89 3.41
C ASP A 179 0.36 13.24 4.44
N PHE A 180 -0.20 12.07 4.12
CA PHE A 180 -0.90 11.25 5.10
C PHE A 180 0.04 10.75 6.20
N LEU A 181 1.33 10.51 5.92
CA LEU A 181 2.31 10.08 6.91
C LEU A 181 2.88 11.24 7.72
N GLY A 182 3.49 12.22 7.06
CA GLY A 182 4.26 13.29 7.71
C GLY A 182 3.52 14.61 7.88
N GLY A 183 2.33 14.75 7.30
CA GLY A 183 1.60 16.02 7.23
C GLY A 183 1.80 16.77 5.91
N VAL A 184 1.02 17.82 5.69
CA VAL A 184 1.00 18.58 4.44
C VAL A 184 2.40 19.10 4.08
N GLY A 185 2.83 18.86 2.85
CA GLY A 185 4.13 19.29 2.33
C GLY A 185 5.25 18.26 2.52
N SER A 186 4.97 17.11 3.13
CA SER A 186 5.97 16.05 3.30
C SER A 186 6.42 15.49 1.95
N TYR A 187 5.53 15.37 0.98
CA TYR A 187 5.91 14.91 -0.34
C TYR A 187 6.92 15.85 -1.00
N ALA A 188 6.66 17.16 -0.98
CA ALA A 188 7.55 18.16 -1.55
C ALA A 188 8.93 18.13 -0.88
N MET A 189 8.97 18.07 0.46
CA MET A 189 10.22 17.93 1.22
C MET A 189 10.99 16.66 0.83
N LEU A 190 10.30 15.52 0.67
CA LEU A 190 10.95 14.29 0.19
C LEU A 190 11.48 14.43 -1.24
N LEU A 191 10.75 15.12 -2.13
CA LEU A 191 11.22 15.36 -3.49
C LEU A 191 12.50 16.18 -3.52
N GLU A 192 12.55 17.25 -2.72
CA GLU A 192 13.73 18.11 -2.56
C GLU A 192 14.91 17.29 -2.00
N ALA A 193 14.69 16.51 -0.94
CA ALA A 193 15.73 15.67 -0.36
C ALA A 193 16.26 14.62 -1.36
N PHE A 194 15.39 13.99 -2.14
CA PHE A 194 15.84 13.06 -3.19
C PHE A 194 16.60 13.76 -4.31
N GLU A 195 16.24 14.98 -4.66
CA GLU A 195 16.97 15.76 -5.67
C GLU A 195 18.37 16.16 -5.18
N GLU A 196 18.49 16.63 -3.93
CA GLU A 196 19.77 16.97 -3.29
C GLU A 196 20.70 15.76 -3.24
N VAL A 197 20.23 14.64 -2.66
CA VAL A 197 21.01 13.39 -2.59
C VAL A 197 21.37 12.90 -4.00
N GLY A 198 20.48 13.06 -4.98
CA GLY A 198 20.75 12.67 -6.36
C GLY A 198 21.79 13.52 -7.07
N ILE A 199 21.98 14.77 -6.66
CA ILE A 199 23.07 15.63 -7.13
C ILE A 199 24.39 15.17 -6.50
N GLU A 200 24.41 14.93 -5.19
CA GLU A 200 25.60 14.49 -4.46
C GLU A 200 26.11 13.12 -4.93
N MET A 201 25.20 12.16 -5.10
CA MET A 201 25.54 10.81 -5.54
C MET A 201 25.86 10.70 -7.03
N ARG A 202 25.74 11.79 -7.80
CA ARG A 202 25.93 11.75 -9.26
C ARG A 202 27.33 11.25 -9.64
N GLU A 203 28.36 11.73 -8.96
CA GLU A 203 29.74 11.33 -9.25
C GLU A 203 29.96 9.83 -9.01
N GLU A 204 29.46 9.30 -7.89
CA GLU A 204 29.56 7.87 -7.54
C GLU A 204 28.78 6.98 -8.53
N ILE A 205 27.59 7.42 -8.94
CA ILE A 205 26.76 6.73 -9.93
C ILE A 205 27.46 6.72 -11.29
N ASP A 206 28.00 7.85 -11.73
CA ASP A 206 28.74 7.97 -12.99
C ASP A 206 30.00 7.09 -13.00
N GLU A 207 30.73 7.02 -11.88
CA GLU A 207 31.86 6.11 -11.71
C GLU A 207 31.46 4.63 -11.75
N TYR A 208 30.34 4.26 -11.15
CA TYR A 208 29.82 2.90 -11.22
C TYR A 208 29.48 2.51 -12.67
N PHE A 209 28.80 3.39 -13.42
CA PHE A 209 28.43 3.12 -14.81
C PHE A 209 29.63 3.08 -15.77
N LYS A 210 30.70 3.85 -15.53
CA LYS A 210 31.95 3.76 -16.32
C LYS A 210 32.53 2.35 -16.37
N ARG A 211 32.29 1.52 -15.35
CA ARG A 211 32.75 0.12 -15.31
C ARG A 211 32.10 -0.78 -16.37
N PHE A 212 30.92 -0.40 -16.88
CA PHE A 212 30.20 -1.14 -17.90
C PHE A 212 30.44 -0.63 -19.33
N ASN A 213 31.02 0.57 -19.48
CA ASN A 213 31.38 1.14 -20.79
C ASN A 213 32.79 0.74 -21.26
N ASN A 214 33.54 -0.01 -20.45
CA ASN A 214 34.86 -0.57 -20.80
C ASN A 214 34.81 -2.06 -21.14
N GLY A 215 33.64 -2.59 -21.50
CA GLY A 215 33.41 -3.98 -21.92
C GLY A 215 33.12 -4.09 -23.40
#